data_AF-A0A3Q9IPC6-F1
#
_entry.id   AF-A0A3Q9IPC6-F1
#
_cell.length_a   1.000
_cell.length_b   1.000
_cell.length_c   1.000
_cell.angle_alpha   90.00
_cell.angle_beta   90.00
_cell.angle_gamma   90.00
#
_symmetry.space_group_name_H-M   'P 1'
#
loop_
_entity.id
_entity.type
_entity.pdbx_description
1 polymer ?
#
loop_
_entity_poly.entity_id
_entity_poly.type
_entity_poly.pdbx_seq_one_letter_code
_entity_poly.pdbx_strand_id
1 'polypeptide(L)'
;MARGLSSFWTFLTSERLSWLRLAAVLIGVHVVSNWLQWPLESRLVFPFLPLVLAIGGVWWLLSLERAEDVLGRFNRDEAGVWRTTRADRIRRLALLPFLVTGLVSFLVLSWELWRIGDLVRVAAALLITFGLLAMTGLYACRAWRSRVELRIDEAGVFAAPWRRAYGWDEIAFAVQPSGPRELRLVLTDAAAQAAGRSALLAAPLAPTGLFPNEALAALRTVQPELPIAPWTSNGVVLPIRGATDLPDVSKVGTYG
;
A
#
# COMPACT_ATOMS: atom_id res chain seq x y z
N MET A 1 16.65 -8.53 -3.69
CA MET A 1 15.39 -9.15 -4.14
C MET A 1 14.11 -8.36 -3.83
N ALA A 2 14.01 -7.57 -2.74
CA ALA A 2 12.79 -6.78 -2.45
C ALA A 2 12.51 -5.61 -3.43
N ARG A 3 13.54 -5.06 -4.09
CA ARG A 3 13.40 -4.00 -5.11
C ARG A 3 12.78 -4.49 -6.43
N GLY A 4 12.87 -5.78 -6.74
CA GLY A 4 12.33 -6.34 -7.99
C GLY A 4 10.80 -6.44 -7.99
N LEU A 5 10.21 -6.84 -6.86
CA LEU A 5 8.76 -6.91 -6.68
C LEU A 5 8.12 -5.51 -6.60
N SER A 6 8.76 -4.55 -5.93
CA SER A 6 8.25 -3.17 -5.91
C SER A 6 8.32 -2.54 -7.30
N SER A 7 9.40 -2.81 -8.05
CA SER A 7 9.59 -2.42 -9.46
C SER A 7 8.51 -3.01 -10.37
N PHE A 8 8.17 -4.29 -10.21
CA PHE A 8 7.12 -4.94 -11.01
C PHE A 8 5.73 -4.30 -10.80
N TRP A 9 5.38 -3.97 -9.54
CA TRP A 9 4.12 -3.29 -9.23
C TRP A 9 4.11 -1.81 -9.63
N THR A 10 5.24 -1.10 -9.55
CA THR A 10 5.36 0.28 -10.08
C THR A 10 5.41 0.32 -11.62
N PHE A 11 5.95 -0.72 -12.25
CA PHE A 11 5.98 -0.87 -13.71
C PHE A 11 4.59 -1.07 -14.33
N LEU A 12 3.69 -1.74 -13.60
CA LEU A 12 2.28 -1.96 -14.00
C LEU A 12 1.38 -0.72 -13.77
N THR A 13 1.76 0.22 -12.91
CA THR A 13 0.87 1.30 -12.41
C THR A 13 1.14 2.68 -13.01
N SER A 14 2.09 2.86 -13.94
CA SER A 14 2.29 4.16 -14.61
C SER A 14 1.15 4.49 -15.59
N GLU A 15 0.41 5.57 -15.32
CA GLU A 15 -0.90 5.91 -15.93
C GLU A 15 -0.96 5.95 -17.46
N ARG A 16 0.15 6.22 -18.18
CA ARG A 16 0.13 6.36 -19.65
C ARG A 16 0.50 5.09 -20.43
N LEU A 17 1.06 4.07 -19.77
CA LEU A 17 1.57 2.83 -20.38
C LEU A 17 1.02 1.56 -19.71
N SER A 18 0.20 1.70 -18.67
CA SER A 18 -0.34 0.60 -17.86
C SER A 18 -1.19 -0.37 -18.68
N TRP A 19 -2.05 0.13 -19.56
CA TRP A 19 -2.96 -0.72 -20.34
C TRP A 19 -2.26 -1.58 -21.40
N LEU A 20 -1.32 -1.01 -22.16
CA LEU A 20 -0.54 -1.77 -23.16
C LEU A 20 0.33 -2.84 -22.49
N ARG A 21 0.89 -2.54 -21.32
CA ARG A 21 1.70 -3.48 -20.55
C ARG A 21 0.87 -4.57 -19.91
N LEU A 22 -0.29 -4.21 -19.33
CA LEU A 22 -1.25 -5.19 -18.83
C LEU A 22 -1.71 -6.12 -19.96
N ALA A 23 -2.06 -5.56 -21.12
CA ALA A 23 -2.42 -6.33 -22.30
C ALA A 23 -1.29 -7.25 -22.76
N ALA A 24 -0.04 -6.78 -22.80
CA ALA A 24 1.11 -7.62 -23.16
C ALA A 24 1.35 -8.76 -22.17
N VAL A 25 1.19 -8.51 -20.86
CA VAL A 25 1.27 -9.56 -19.82
C VAL A 25 0.13 -10.56 -19.98
N LEU A 26 -1.10 -10.11 -20.22
CA LEU A 26 -2.25 -10.97 -20.44
C LEU A 26 -2.08 -11.83 -21.72
N ILE A 27 -1.61 -11.23 -22.81
CA ILE A 27 -1.28 -11.93 -24.06
C ILE A 27 -0.18 -12.96 -23.81
N GLY A 28 0.91 -12.60 -23.11
CA GLY A 28 1.99 -13.52 -22.77
C GLY A 28 1.53 -14.70 -21.93
N VAL A 29 0.73 -14.45 -20.89
CA VAL A 29 0.10 -15.50 -20.07
C VAL A 29 -0.79 -16.38 -20.93
N HIS A 30 -1.57 -15.80 -21.84
CA HIS A 30 -2.47 -16.56 -22.70
C HIS A 30 -1.71 -17.43 -23.71
N VAL A 31 -0.64 -16.91 -24.32
CA VAL A 31 0.24 -17.66 -25.24
C VAL A 31 0.93 -18.81 -24.53
N VAL A 32 1.52 -18.58 -23.36
CA VAL A 32 2.19 -19.63 -22.57
C VAL A 32 1.17 -20.68 -22.11
N SER A 33 -0.01 -20.25 -21.65
CA SER A 33 -1.09 -21.16 -21.26
C SER A 33 -1.56 -22.02 -22.43
N ASN A 34 -1.77 -21.42 -23.61
CA ASN A 34 -2.16 -22.15 -24.82
C ASN A 34 -1.06 -23.12 -25.29
N TRP A 35 0.22 -22.72 -25.21
CA TRP A 35 1.34 -23.60 -25.57
C TRP A 35 1.46 -24.80 -24.62
N LEU A 36 1.24 -24.59 -23.32
CA LEU A 36 1.24 -25.67 -22.33
C LEU A 36 0.06 -26.63 -22.48
N GLN A 37 -1.10 -26.12 -22.89
CA GLN A 37 -2.33 -26.91 -23.04
C GLN A 37 -2.52 -27.53 -24.42
N TRP A 38 -1.75 -27.12 -25.42
CA TRP A 38 -1.84 -27.61 -26.79
C TRP A 38 -1.89 -29.15 -26.93
N PRO A 39 -1.10 -29.95 -26.19
CA PRO A 39 -1.11 -31.40 -26.35
C PRO A 39 -2.28 -32.10 -25.64
N LEU A 40 -3.11 -31.38 -24.88
CA LEU A 40 -4.19 -31.96 -24.09
C LEU A 40 -5.48 -32.04 -24.89
N GLU A 41 -6.17 -33.18 -24.80
CA GLU A 41 -7.49 -33.37 -25.43
C GLU A 41 -8.56 -32.48 -24.81
N SER A 42 -8.50 -32.28 -23.49
CA SER A 42 -9.35 -31.34 -22.76
C SER A 42 -8.57 -30.10 -22.36
N ARG A 43 -8.87 -28.96 -23.00
CA ARG A 43 -8.32 -27.66 -22.57
C ARG A 43 -8.85 -27.35 -21.18
N LEU A 44 -7.94 -27.16 -20.22
CA LEU A 44 -8.30 -26.77 -18.86
C LEU A 44 -8.72 -25.30 -18.89
N VAL A 45 -9.95 -25.03 -18.47
CA VAL A 45 -10.39 -23.65 -18.23
C VAL A 45 -9.61 -23.13 -17.03
N PHE A 46 -8.58 -22.32 -17.28
CA PHE A 46 -7.90 -21.65 -16.20
C PHE A 46 -8.88 -20.70 -15.50
N PRO A 47 -9.03 -20.77 -14.16
CA PRO A 47 -10.09 -20.08 -13.44
C PRO A 47 -9.83 -18.58 -13.27
N PHE A 48 -9.06 -17.91 -14.14
CA PHE A 48 -8.63 -16.52 -13.94
C PHE A 48 -9.81 -15.54 -13.83
N LEU A 49 -10.93 -15.76 -14.52
CA LEU A 49 -12.09 -14.86 -14.47
C LEU A 49 -12.86 -14.95 -13.13
N PRO A 50 -13.30 -16.13 -12.65
CA PRO A 50 -13.93 -16.23 -11.32
C PRO A 50 -12.95 -15.85 -10.20
N LEU A 51 -11.64 -16.06 -10.39
CA LEU A 51 -10.58 -15.57 -9.52
C LEU A 51 -10.63 -14.05 -9.36
N VAL A 52 -10.63 -13.31 -10.48
CA VAL A 52 -10.66 -11.85 -10.51
C VAL A 52 -11.97 -11.32 -9.90
N LEU A 53 -13.10 -11.95 -10.19
CA LEU A 53 -14.40 -11.56 -9.62
C LEU A 53 -14.46 -11.77 -8.11
N ALA A 54 -13.93 -12.88 -7.60
CA ALA A 54 -13.91 -13.15 -6.18
C ALA A 54 -12.87 -12.30 -5.42
N ILE A 55 -11.72 -11.97 -6.04
CA ILE A 55 -10.78 -10.95 -5.51
C ILE A 55 -11.51 -9.60 -5.40
N GLY A 56 -12.20 -9.19 -6.46
CA GLY A 56 -12.99 -7.96 -6.49
C GLY A 56 -14.10 -7.95 -5.44
N GLY A 57 -14.79 -9.07 -5.26
CA GLY A 57 -15.86 -9.23 -4.27
C GLY A 57 -15.37 -9.15 -2.83
N VAL A 58 -14.29 -9.85 -2.50
CA VAL A 58 -13.67 -9.78 -1.15
C VAL A 58 -13.11 -8.37 -0.89
N TRP A 59 -12.48 -7.76 -1.89
CA TRP A 59 -11.98 -6.40 -1.80
C TRP A 59 -13.10 -5.38 -1.57
N TRP A 60 -14.23 -5.54 -2.27
CA TRP A 60 -15.42 -4.70 -2.13
C TRP A 60 -16.06 -4.88 -0.74
N LEU A 61 -16.27 -6.12 -0.29
CA LEU A 61 -16.79 -6.43 1.05
C LEU A 61 -15.92 -5.85 2.17
N LEU A 62 -14.60 -5.94 2.04
CA LEU A 62 -13.66 -5.39 3.03
C LEU A 62 -13.45 -3.88 2.90
N SER A 63 -13.89 -3.25 1.80
CA SER A 63 -13.90 -1.79 1.65
C SER A 63 -15.12 -1.12 2.28
N LEU A 64 -16.09 -1.89 2.75
CA LEU A 64 -17.25 -1.36 3.46
C LEU A 64 -16.80 -0.81 4.82
N GLU A 65 -17.11 0.46 5.08
CA GLU A 65 -16.72 1.19 6.31
C GLU A 65 -17.04 0.40 7.60
N ARG A 66 -18.20 -0.28 7.64
CA ARG A 66 -18.61 -1.11 8.78
C ARG A 66 -17.65 -2.28 9.08
N ALA A 67 -17.05 -2.88 8.07
CA ALA A 67 -16.11 -3.99 8.26
C ALA A 67 -14.76 -3.49 8.80
N GLU A 68 -14.30 -2.34 8.32
CA GLU A 68 -13.09 -1.68 8.81
C GLU A 68 -13.27 -1.20 10.26
N ASP A 69 -14.41 -0.62 10.60
CA ASP A 69 -14.69 -0.08 11.94
C ASP A 69 -14.84 -1.18 13.03
N VAL A 70 -15.38 -2.35 12.67
CA VAL A 70 -15.48 -3.49 13.61
C VAL A 70 -14.11 -4.12 13.86
N LEU A 71 -13.29 -4.26 12.80
CA LEU A 71 -11.97 -4.90 12.89
C LEU A 71 -10.86 -3.95 13.35
N GLY A 72 -11.04 -2.63 13.21
CA GLY A 72 -10.13 -1.58 13.67
C GLY A 72 -10.21 -1.31 15.19
N ARG A 73 -11.36 -1.59 15.82
CA ARG A 73 -11.60 -1.42 17.26
C ARG A 73 -10.65 -2.22 18.18
N PHE A 74 -9.99 -3.24 17.66
CA PHE A 74 -9.14 -4.17 18.44
C PHE A 74 -7.63 -3.93 18.30
N ASN A 75 -7.21 -2.72 17.91
CA ASN A 75 -5.84 -2.47 17.44
C ASN A 75 -5.06 -1.38 18.18
N ARG A 76 -5.61 -0.84 19.28
CA ARG A 76 -4.90 0.11 20.15
C ARG A 76 -4.07 -0.65 21.17
N ASP A 77 -2.74 -0.61 21.05
CA ASP A 77 -1.87 -0.89 22.20
C ASP A 77 -1.97 0.33 23.15
N GLU A 78 -2.00 0.10 24.47
CA GLU A 78 -2.16 1.15 25.49
C GLU A 78 -1.07 2.25 25.42
N ALA A 79 0.06 1.96 24.78
CA ALA A 79 1.25 2.82 24.71
C ALA A 79 1.34 3.77 23.50
N GLY A 80 0.23 4.14 22.86
CA GLY A 80 0.26 5.10 21.73
C GLY A 80 0.91 4.55 20.44
N VAL A 81 0.87 3.22 20.26
CA VAL A 81 1.40 2.53 19.08
C VAL A 81 0.23 1.88 18.33
N TRP A 82 0.09 2.23 17.06
CA TRP A 82 -0.89 1.63 16.16
C TRP A 82 -0.20 0.75 15.13
N ARG A 83 -0.59 -0.53 15.13
CA ARG A 83 -0.07 -1.54 14.22
C ARG A 83 -0.98 -1.72 13.02
N THR A 84 -0.58 -2.51 12.03
CA THR A 84 -1.45 -2.91 10.91
C THR A 84 -2.69 -3.66 11.42
N THR A 85 -3.89 -3.20 11.06
CA THR A 85 -5.16 -3.83 11.47
C THR A 85 -5.28 -5.29 10.99
N ARG A 86 -6.14 -6.06 11.67
CA ARG A 86 -6.51 -7.41 11.18
C ARG A 86 -7.25 -7.34 9.84
N ALA A 87 -8.10 -6.34 9.63
CA ALA A 87 -8.81 -6.11 8.36
C ALA A 87 -7.84 -5.95 7.19
N ASP A 88 -6.86 -5.06 7.33
CA ASP A 88 -5.89 -4.82 6.26
C ASP A 88 -5.01 -6.06 6.00
N ARG A 89 -4.64 -6.81 7.05
CA ARG A 89 -3.95 -8.10 6.89
C ARG A 89 -4.80 -9.13 6.13
N ILE A 90 -6.08 -9.28 6.49
CA ILE A 90 -7.01 -10.18 5.80
C ILE A 90 -7.20 -9.73 4.35
N ARG A 91 -7.33 -8.43 4.10
CA ARG A 91 -7.46 -7.86 2.75
C ARG A 91 -6.25 -8.17 1.89
N ARG A 92 -5.03 -8.07 2.46
CA ARG A 92 -3.81 -8.53 1.77
C ARG A 92 -3.87 -10.05 1.54
N LEU A 93 -4.22 -10.84 2.55
CA LEU A 93 -4.28 -12.30 2.41
C LEU A 93 -5.42 -12.80 1.51
N ALA A 94 -6.38 -11.95 1.14
CA ALA A 94 -7.46 -12.29 0.23
C ALA A 94 -6.95 -12.83 -1.12
N LEU A 95 -5.73 -12.46 -1.54
CA LEU A 95 -5.11 -12.98 -2.76
C LEU A 95 -4.59 -14.43 -2.63
N LEU A 96 -4.45 -14.95 -1.42
CA LEU A 96 -3.79 -16.23 -1.15
C LEU A 96 -4.61 -17.45 -1.63
N PRO A 97 -5.94 -17.56 -1.40
CA PRO A 97 -6.75 -18.64 -1.95
C PRO A 97 -6.67 -18.74 -3.48
N PHE A 98 -6.49 -17.60 -4.13
CA PHE A 98 -6.39 -17.50 -5.57
C PHE A 98 -5.04 -18.00 -6.10
N LEU A 99 -3.95 -17.63 -5.43
CA LEU A 99 -2.63 -18.19 -5.73
C LEU A 99 -2.60 -19.70 -5.52
N VAL A 100 -3.26 -20.20 -4.47
CA VAL A 100 -3.41 -21.64 -4.21
C VAL A 100 -4.20 -22.34 -5.30
N THR A 101 -5.31 -21.74 -5.77
CA THR A 101 -6.09 -22.29 -6.88
C THR A 101 -5.26 -22.39 -8.17
N GLY A 102 -4.48 -21.34 -8.48
CA GLY A 102 -3.54 -21.35 -9.60
C GLY A 102 -2.47 -22.44 -9.48
N LEU A 103 -1.88 -22.61 -8.30
CA LEU A 103 -0.92 -23.69 -8.01
C LEU A 103 -1.52 -25.07 -8.28
N VAL A 104 -2.75 -25.32 -7.82
CA VAL A 104 -3.46 -26.58 -8.07
C VAL A 104 -3.66 -26.81 -9.56
N SER A 105 -4.08 -25.79 -10.32
CA SER A 105 -4.23 -25.90 -11.77
C SER A 105 -2.92 -26.25 -12.48
N PHE A 106 -1.78 -25.66 -12.09
CA PHE A 106 -0.48 -25.98 -12.69
C PHE A 106 0.05 -27.36 -12.29
N LEU A 107 -0.26 -27.84 -11.08
CA LEU A 107 0.06 -29.21 -10.66
C LEU A 107 -0.73 -30.24 -11.47
N VAL A 108 -2.03 -30.03 -11.65
CA VAL A 108 -2.88 -30.88 -12.51
C VAL A 108 -2.37 -30.88 -13.94
N LEU A 109 -2.05 -29.70 -14.48
CA LEU A 109 -1.47 -29.56 -15.82
C LEU A 109 -0.14 -30.33 -15.97
N SER A 110 0.74 -30.22 -14.98
CA SER A 110 2.03 -30.93 -14.99
C SER A 110 1.83 -32.44 -14.97
N TRP A 111 0.82 -32.92 -14.24
CA TRP A 111 0.46 -34.33 -14.17
C TRP A 111 -0.07 -34.87 -15.51
N GLU A 112 -0.96 -34.13 -16.19
CA GLU A 112 -1.47 -34.55 -17.50
C GLU A 112 -0.37 -34.53 -18.58
N LEU A 113 0.51 -33.52 -18.57
CA LEU A 113 1.66 -33.46 -19.46
C LEU A 113 2.65 -34.62 -19.22
N TRP A 114 2.82 -35.02 -17.96
CA TRP A 114 3.64 -36.17 -17.59
C TRP A 114 3.06 -37.47 -18.16
N ARG A 115 1.74 -37.66 -18.11
CA ARG A 115 1.07 -38.84 -18.69
C ARG A 115 1.28 -38.98 -20.18
N ILE A 116 1.36 -37.86 -20.90
CA ILE A 116 1.57 -37.83 -22.35
C ILE A 116 3.07 -37.90 -22.70
N GLY A 117 3.96 -37.85 -21.70
CA GLY A 117 5.41 -37.96 -21.87
C GLY A 117 6.10 -36.67 -22.36
N ASP A 118 5.42 -35.52 -22.32
CA ASP A 118 5.97 -34.24 -22.75
C ASP A 118 6.82 -33.59 -21.64
N LEU A 119 8.04 -34.11 -21.46
CA LEU A 119 8.95 -33.70 -20.40
C LEU A 119 9.35 -32.21 -20.46
N VAL A 120 9.39 -31.62 -21.66
CA VAL A 120 9.75 -30.20 -21.84
C VAL A 120 8.66 -29.30 -21.25
N ARG A 121 7.39 -29.58 -21.56
CA ARG A 121 6.27 -28.83 -21.01
C ARG A 121 6.07 -29.12 -19.52
N VAL A 122 6.33 -30.35 -19.06
CA VAL A 122 6.34 -30.67 -17.61
C VAL A 122 7.36 -29.82 -16.87
N ALA A 123 8.61 -29.76 -17.35
CA ALA A 123 9.66 -28.98 -16.72
C ALA A 123 9.30 -27.48 -16.66
N ALA A 124 8.73 -26.94 -17.73
CA ALA A 124 8.24 -25.56 -17.77
C ALA A 124 7.10 -25.31 -16.77
N ALA A 125 6.10 -26.21 -16.71
CA ALA A 125 4.97 -26.10 -15.80
C ALA A 125 5.40 -26.20 -14.32
N LEU A 126 6.33 -27.10 -13.99
CA LEU A 126 6.91 -27.22 -12.65
C LEU A 126 7.72 -25.98 -12.26
N LEU A 127 8.51 -25.42 -13.18
CA LEU A 127 9.26 -24.18 -12.92
C LEU A 127 8.32 -23.01 -12.61
N ILE A 128 7.20 -22.89 -13.34
CA ILE A 128 6.16 -21.89 -13.06
C ILE A 128 5.50 -22.17 -11.70
N THR A 129 5.22 -23.43 -11.38
CA THR A 129 4.64 -23.85 -10.10
C THR A 129 5.55 -23.49 -8.93
N PHE A 130 6.85 -23.82 -8.99
CA PHE A 130 7.81 -23.47 -7.96
C PHE A 130 7.98 -21.95 -7.82
N GLY A 131 8.00 -21.21 -8.93
CA GLY A 131 8.02 -19.75 -8.91
C GLY A 131 6.79 -19.16 -8.22
N LEU A 132 5.60 -19.67 -8.53
CA LEU A 132 4.33 -19.25 -7.92
C LEU A 132 4.27 -19.63 -6.43
N LEU A 133 4.79 -20.80 -6.05
CA LEU A 133 4.84 -21.26 -4.66
C LEU A 133 5.77 -20.37 -3.82
N ALA A 134 6.97 -20.08 -4.33
CA ALA A 134 7.92 -19.18 -3.68
C ALA A 134 7.32 -17.76 -3.55
N MET A 135 6.66 -17.26 -4.59
CA MET A 135 5.97 -15.97 -4.55
C MET A 135 4.85 -15.98 -3.49
N THR A 136 4.03 -17.04 -3.44
CA THR A 136 2.92 -17.19 -2.50
C THR A 136 3.41 -17.23 -1.05
N GLY A 137 4.46 -18.01 -0.77
CA GLY A 137 5.06 -18.09 0.56
C GLY A 137 5.66 -16.76 1.00
N LEU A 138 6.40 -16.08 0.13
CA LEU A 138 6.94 -14.74 0.41
C LEU A 138 5.83 -13.71 0.61
N TYR A 139 4.76 -13.78 -0.18
CA TYR A 139 3.60 -12.90 -0.07
C TYR A 139 2.88 -13.10 1.27
N ALA A 140 2.55 -14.35 1.62
CA ALA A 140 1.91 -14.71 2.88
C ALA A 140 2.74 -14.23 4.08
N CYS A 141 4.04 -14.53 4.09
CA CYS A 141 4.95 -14.08 5.15
C CYS A 141 5.02 -12.55 5.27
N ARG A 142 5.02 -11.82 4.14
CA ARG A 142 5.06 -10.35 4.15
C ARG A 142 3.74 -9.71 4.55
N ALA A 143 2.62 -10.30 4.13
CA ALA A 143 1.28 -9.83 4.40
C ALA A 143 0.84 -10.11 5.85
N TRP A 144 1.30 -11.23 6.42
CA TRP A 144 0.94 -11.64 7.78
C TRP A 144 1.64 -10.82 8.88
N ARG A 145 2.88 -10.36 8.63
CA ARG A 145 3.67 -9.61 9.61
C ARG A 145 2.97 -8.31 10.02
N SER A 146 2.64 -8.19 11.30
CA SER A 146 2.22 -6.92 11.90
C SER A 146 3.37 -5.92 11.87
N ARG A 147 3.11 -4.70 11.41
CA ARG A 147 4.08 -3.60 11.43
C ARG A 147 3.52 -2.45 12.24
N VAL A 148 4.40 -1.66 12.84
CA VAL A 148 4.01 -0.37 13.41
C VAL A 148 3.78 0.57 12.23
N GLU A 149 2.55 1.06 12.09
CA GLU A 149 2.14 1.94 10.99
C GLU A 149 2.14 3.40 11.46
N LEU A 150 1.73 3.64 12.70
CA LEU A 150 1.78 4.94 13.36
C LEU A 150 2.20 4.76 14.82
N ARG A 151 3.07 5.62 15.34
CA ARG A 151 3.40 5.72 16.75
C ARG A 151 3.41 7.19 17.13
N ILE A 152 2.72 7.52 18.22
CA ILE A 152 2.68 8.84 18.83
C ILE A 152 3.07 8.63 20.28
N ASP A 153 4.26 9.09 20.65
CA ASP A 153 4.81 8.96 21.99
C ASP A 153 5.50 10.27 22.41
N GLU A 154 6.03 10.31 23.63
CA GLU A 154 6.75 11.49 24.15
C GLU A 154 7.98 11.86 23.29
N ALA A 155 8.56 10.89 22.56
CA ALA A 155 9.70 11.13 21.68
C ALA A 155 9.29 11.75 20.33
N GLY A 156 8.00 11.73 19.98
CA GLY A 156 7.47 12.36 18.78
C GLY A 156 6.50 11.49 17.99
N VAL A 157 6.47 11.72 16.67
CA VAL A 157 5.56 11.03 15.76
C VAL A 157 6.32 10.24 14.72
N PHE A 158 6.02 8.95 14.63
CA PHE A 158 6.48 8.06 13.57
C PHE A 158 5.31 7.59 12.73
N ALA A 159 5.46 7.62 11.40
CA ALA A 159 4.61 6.87 10.50
C ALA A 159 5.47 6.08 9.51
N ALA A 160 5.04 4.84 9.21
CA ALA A 160 5.77 3.95 8.30
C ALA A 160 6.13 4.58 6.92
N PRO A 161 5.25 5.38 6.28
CA PRO A 161 5.59 6.07 5.02
C PRO A 161 6.77 7.05 5.15
N TRP A 162 6.94 7.67 6.32
CA TRP A 162 7.99 8.66 6.54
C TRP A 162 9.35 8.01 6.83
N ARG A 163 9.36 6.75 7.24
CA ARG A 163 10.56 5.92 7.53
C ARG A 163 11.43 6.43 8.68
N ARG A 164 11.03 7.50 9.37
CA ARG A 164 11.68 8.02 10.58
C ARG A 164 10.65 8.60 11.54
N ALA A 165 11.03 8.71 12.80
CA ALA A 165 10.30 9.49 13.78
C ALA A 165 10.72 10.96 13.66
N TYR A 166 9.77 11.86 13.88
CA TYR A 166 9.98 13.30 13.96
C TYR A 166 9.72 13.74 15.39
N GLY A 167 10.70 14.42 16.00
CA GLY A 167 10.54 15.00 17.33
C GLY A 167 9.45 16.08 17.34
N TRP A 168 8.92 16.39 18.52
CA TRP A 168 7.88 17.42 18.67
C TRP A 168 8.38 18.82 18.29
N ASP A 169 9.67 19.09 18.48
CA ASP A 169 10.37 20.32 18.07
C ASP A 169 10.53 20.44 16.54
N GLU A 170 10.52 19.32 15.82
CA GLU A 170 10.56 19.30 14.36
C GLU A 170 9.19 19.59 13.72
N ILE A 171 8.10 19.52 14.49
CA ILE A 171 6.73 19.64 14.01
C ILE A 171 6.21 21.04 14.32
N ALA A 172 5.88 21.81 13.28
CA ALA A 172 5.31 23.14 13.42
C ALA A 172 3.83 23.10 13.80
N PHE A 173 3.03 22.30 13.09
CA PHE A 173 1.60 22.14 13.36
C PHE A 173 1.00 20.89 12.69
N ALA A 174 -0.16 20.45 13.18
CA ALA A 174 -0.99 19.45 12.52
C ALA A 174 -2.06 20.10 11.64
N VAL A 175 -2.35 19.50 10.49
CA VAL A 175 -3.37 20.01 9.58
C VAL A 175 -4.75 19.44 9.95
N GLN A 176 -5.77 20.29 9.95
CA GLN A 176 -7.15 19.87 10.15
C GLN A 176 -7.59 18.91 9.03
N PRO A 177 -8.26 17.79 9.36
CA PRO A 177 -8.74 16.85 8.37
C PRO A 177 -9.78 17.51 7.45
N SER A 178 -9.51 17.47 6.15
CA SER A 178 -10.30 18.12 5.10
C SER A 178 -10.48 17.23 3.87
N GLY A 179 -10.16 15.94 3.98
CA GLY A 179 -10.19 15.00 2.85
C GLY A 179 -10.01 13.54 3.26
N PRO A 180 -9.25 12.73 2.49
CA PRO A 180 -9.13 11.28 2.72
C PRO A 180 -8.57 10.95 4.12
N ARG A 181 -8.76 9.70 4.58
CA ARG A 181 -8.28 9.19 5.88
C ARG A 181 -6.75 9.24 5.99
N GLU A 182 -6.21 10.41 6.29
CA GLU A 182 -4.78 10.70 6.37
C GLU A 182 -4.47 11.59 7.57
N LEU A 183 -3.31 11.37 8.18
CA LEU A 183 -2.71 12.31 9.12
C LEU A 183 -1.70 13.18 8.36
N ARG A 184 -1.81 14.50 8.56
CA ARG A 184 -0.95 15.49 7.91
C ARG A 184 -0.28 16.36 8.95
N LEU A 185 1.05 16.39 8.92
CA LEU A 185 1.89 17.20 9.79
C LEU A 185 2.75 18.15 8.95
N VAL A 186 2.94 19.36 9.43
CA VAL A 186 3.86 20.34 8.83
C VAL A 186 5.09 20.45 9.72
N LEU A 187 6.26 20.31 9.10
CA LEU A 187 7.55 20.45 9.75
C LEU A 187 7.94 21.92 9.87
N THR A 188 8.80 22.21 10.84
CA THR A 188 9.50 23.50 10.90
C THR A 188 10.45 23.63 9.71
N ASP A 189 10.74 24.87 9.30
CA ASP A 189 11.62 25.13 8.15
C ASP A 189 13.02 24.51 8.35
N ALA A 190 13.55 24.58 9.57
CA ALA A 190 14.82 23.96 9.94
C ALA A 190 14.79 22.43 9.78
N ALA A 191 13.73 21.77 10.24
CA ALA A 191 13.58 20.32 10.12
C ALA A 191 13.34 19.85 8.68
N ALA A 192 12.56 20.62 7.91
CA ALA A 192 12.35 20.36 6.48
C ALA A 192 13.66 20.47 5.69
N GLN A 193 14.45 21.51 5.96
CA GLN A 193 15.74 21.75 5.32
C GLN A 193 16.78 20.69 5.70
N ALA A 194 16.90 20.34 6.98
CA ALA A 194 17.79 19.27 7.44
C ALA A 194 17.45 17.91 6.83
N ALA A 195 16.16 17.63 6.61
CA ALA A 195 15.69 16.36 6.05
C ALA A 195 15.72 16.30 4.52
N GLY A 196 15.89 17.43 3.82
CA GLY A 196 15.76 17.51 2.36
C GLY A 196 14.40 17.05 1.84
N ARG A 197 13.32 17.31 2.58
CA ARG A 197 11.96 16.83 2.28
C ARG A 197 10.95 17.97 2.17
N SER A 198 9.75 17.65 1.65
CA SER A 198 8.60 18.54 1.73
C SER A 198 8.30 18.87 3.19
N ALA A 199 7.97 20.14 3.46
CA ALA A 199 7.52 20.58 4.78
C ALA A 199 6.25 19.85 5.22
N LEU A 200 5.41 19.42 4.28
CA LEU A 200 4.23 18.60 4.56
C LEU A 200 4.58 17.11 4.55
N LEU A 201 4.24 16.43 5.65
CA LEU A 201 4.24 14.99 5.80
C LEU A 201 2.80 14.47 5.81
N ALA A 202 2.47 13.57 4.90
CA ALA A 202 1.18 12.89 4.86
C ALA A 202 1.36 11.38 5.12
N ALA A 203 0.50 10.80 5.95
CA ALA A 203 0.47 9.37 6.22
C ALA A 203 -0.98 8.84 6.12
N PRO A 204 -1.26 7.82 5.28
CA PRO A 204 -2.56 7.17 5.26
C PRO A 204 -2.84 6.46 6.59
N LEU A 205 -4.04 6.66 7.13
CA LEU A 205 -4.52 6.05 8.38
C LEU A 205 -5.30 4.75 8.14
N ALA A 206 -5.61 4.42 6.88
CA ALA A 206 -6.31 3.18 6.55
C ALA A 206 -5.66 1.91 7.16
N PRO A 207 -4.32 1.74 7.15
CA PRO A 207 -3.68 0.56 7.75
C PRO A 207 -3.82 0.47 9.27
N THR A 208 -3.99 1.59 9.97
CA THR A 208 -4.13 1.64 11.45
C THR A 208 -5.58 1.51 11.89
N GLY A 209 -6.54 1.77 10.98
CA GLY A 209 -7.97 1.81 11.29
C GLY A 209 -8.39 3.07 12.06
N LEU A 210 -7.49 4.06 12.18
CA LEU A 210 -7.77 5.32 12.85
C LEU A 210 -8.55 6.27 11.95
N PHE A 211 -9.51 6.97 12.54
CA PHE A 211 -10.08 8.15 11.91
C PHE A 211 -9.16 9.36 12.09
N PRO A 212 -9.16 10.34 11.15
CA PRO A 212 -8.31 11.52 11.26
C PRO A 212 -8.49 12.31 12.57
N ASN A 213 -9.73 12.43 13.05
CA ASN A 213 -10.02 13.10 14.31
C ASN A 213 -9.48 12.34 15.53
N GLU A 214 -9.48 11.00 15.49
CA GLU A 214 -8.92 10.18 16.56
C GLU A 214 -7.38 10.29 16.58
N ALA A 215 -6.76 10.32 15.40
CA ALA A 215 -5.32 10.55 15.29
C ALA A 215 -4.92 11.94 15.82
N LEU A 216 -5.71 12.98 15.52
CA LEU A 216 -5.50 14.32 16.09
C LEU A 216 -5.72 14.36 17.61
N ALA A 217 -6.74 13.67 18.11
CA ALA A 217 -7.00 13.57 19.55
C ALA A 217 -5.84 12.86 20.27
N ALA A 218 -5.28 11.81 19.66
CA ALA A 218 -4.10 11.13 20.16
C ALA A 218 -2.87 12.05 20.20
N LEU A 219 -2.64 12.85 19.15
CA LEU A 219 -1.58 13.86 19.15
C LEU A 219 -1.74 14.86 20.30
N ARG A 220 -2.95 15.39 20.49
CA ARG A 220 -3.26 16.32 21.58
C ARG A 220 -3.16 15.71 22.98
N THR A 221 -3.33 14.39 23.09
CA THR A 221 -3.18 13.69 24.37
C THR A 221 -1.72 13.72 24.83
N VAL A 222 -0.77 13.62 23.88
CA VAL A 222 0.66 13.61 24.17
C VAL A 222 1.27 15.01 24.14
N GLN A 223 0.89 15.84 23.17
CA GLN A 223 1.33 17.24 23.04
C GLN A 223 0.10 18.18 22.97
N PRO A 224 -0.43 18.63 24.12
CA PRO A 224 -1.64 19.46 24.18
C PRO A 224 -1.51 20.80 23.47
N GLU A 225 -0.30 21.36 23.44
CA GLU A 225 0.00 22.68 22.86
C GLU A 225 0.21 22.64 21.33
N LEU A 226 0.15 21.45 20.71
CA LEU A 226 0.38 21.32 19.27
C LEU A 226 -0.66 22.16 18.48
N PRO A 227 -0.22 23.15 17.68
CA PRO A 227 -1.15 23.95 16.89
C PRO A 227 -1.87 23.08 15.85
N ILE A 228 -3.16 23.33 15.65
CA ILE A 228 -3.95 22.71 14.58
C ILE A 228 -4.48 23.82 13.68
N ALA A 229 -4.13 23.76 12.39
CA ALA A 229 -4.51 24.77 11.41
C ALA A 229 -5.33 24.14 10.27
N PRO A 230 -6.33 24.85 9.72
CA PRO A 230 -7.04 24.40 8.53
C PRO A 230 -6.10 24.30 7.33
N TRP A 231 -6.40 23.38 6.41
CA TRP A 231 -5.70 23.34 5.12
C TRP A 231 -6.07 24.58 4.31
N THR A 232 -5.17 25.56 4.24
CA THR A 232 -5.35 26.74 3.40
C THR A 232 -4.94 26.39 1.97
N SER A 233 -5.91 26.07 1.11
CA SER A 233 -5.68 25.99 -0.34
C SER A 233 -5.31 27.34 -0.97
N ASN A 234 -5.36 28.43 -0.20
CA ASN A 234 -5.06 29.79 -0.63
C ASN A 234 -3.81 30.30 0.11
N GLY A 235 -2.65 30.20 -0.52
CA GLY A 235 -1.57 31.16 -0.30
C GLY A 235 -0.43 30.79 0.66
N VAL A 236 -0.30 29.57 1.16
CA VAL A 236 1.02 29.12 1.63
C VAL A 236 1.83 28.80 0.38
N VAL A 237 2.60 29.78 -0.07
CA VAL A 237 3.74 29.56 -0.97
C VAL A 237 4.66 28.59 -0.24
N LEU A 238 4.55 27.30 -0.56
CA LEU A 238 5.67 26.39 -0.32
C LEU A 238 6.86 27.06 -0.99
N PRO A 239 8.00 27.29 -0.32
CA PRO A 239 9.20 27.72 -0.99
C PRO A 239 9.67 26.55 -1.87
N ILE A 240 9.06 26.42 -3.05
CA ILE A 240 9.56 25.58 -4.13
C ILE A 240 10.76 26.36 -4.68
N ARG A 241 11.93 26.22 -4.05
CA ARG A 241 13.19 26.64 -4.67
C ARG A 241 13.42 25.75 -5.89
N GLY A 242 13.24 26.31 -7.08
CA GLY A 242 13.49 25.64 -8.36
C GLY A 242 12.76 26.23 -9.57
N ALA A 243 11.74 27.06 -9.36
CA ALA A 243 11.09 27.79 -10.44
C ALA A 243 10.92 29.27 -10.06
N THR A 244 11.82 30.10 -10.59
CA THR A 244 11.76 31.58 -10.67
C THR A 244 11.91 32.39 -9.37
N ASP A 245 12.55 33.55 -9.56
CA ASP A 245 13.16 34.46 -8.58
C ASP A 245 12.22 34.96 -7.46
N LEU A 246 12.86 35.37 -6.35
CA LEU A 246 12.31 36.01 -5.14
C LEU A 246 10.99 36.77 -5.33
N PRO A 247 10.13 36.75 -4.29
CA PRO A 247 9.77 38.03 -3.71
C PRO A 247 9.96 38.08 -2.19
N ASP A 248 10.58 39.18 -1.78
CA ASP A 248 10.62 39.74 -0.44
C ASP A 248 9.21 39.79 0.18
N VAL A 249 9.03 39.23 1.37
CA VAL A 249 7.84 39.50 2.20
C VAL A 249 8.29 40.32 3.41
N SER A 250 8.75 41.53 3.13
CA SER A 250 8.64 42.61 4.11
C SER A 250 7.21 43.15 4.06
N LYS A 251 6.55 43.18 5.23
CA LYS A 251 5.28 43.87 5.55
C LYS A 251 3.99 43.40 4.85
N VAL A 252 3.22 42.60 5.59
CA VAL A 252 1.75 42.76 5.66
C VAL A 252 1.45 42.72 7.16
N GLY A 253 1.20 43.81 7.88
CA GLY A 253 0.26 44.87 7.55
C GLY A 253 -1.08 44.53 8.19
N THR A 254 -1.15 44.65 9.51
CA THR A 254 -2.39 44.67 10.29
C THR A 254 -3.36 45.70 9.73
N TYR A 255 -4.53 45.24 9.32
CA TYR A 255 -5.80 45.97 9.26
C TYR A 255 -6.84 44.86 9.52
N GLY A 256 -7.64 44.88 10.57
CA GLY A 256 -8.48 45.94 11.11
C GLY A 256 -9.79 45.25 11.48
#